data_AF-A0A6P0JU86-F1
#
_entry.id   AF-A0A6P0JU86-F1
#
_cell.length_a   1.000
_cell.length_b   1.000
_cell.length_c   1.000
_cell.angle_alpha   90.00
_cell.angle_beta   90.00
_cell.angle_gamma   90.00
#
_symmetry.space_group_name_H-M   'P 1'
#
loop_
_entity.id
_entity.type
_entity.pdbx_description
1 polymer ?
#
loop_
_entity_poly.entity_id
_entity_poly.type
_entity_poly.pdbx_seq_one_letter_code
_entity_poly.pdbx_strand_id
1 'polypeptide(L)'
;MSVLAAIAVLAVLIIVHELGHFTAARLQNIHVNRFSIGFGPILLKYQGAETEYALRAFPLGGFVGFPDDDPDSDIPPDDPNLLRNRPILDRAIVISAGVIANLIFAYFLLVSQIATVGIPDFQYQPGVA
;
A
#
# COMPACT_ATOMS: atom_id res chain seq x y z
N MET A 1 -7.55 -23.26 -7.40
CA MET A 1 -7.23 -21.82 -7.47
C MET A 1 -6.42 -21.59 -8.74
N SER A 2 -6.90 -20.77 -9.66
CA SER A 2 -6.11 -20.40 -10.85
C SER A 2 -4.98 -19.47 -10.45
N VAL A 3 -3.78 -19.66 -11.03
CA VAL A 3 -2.59 -18.81 -10.77
C VAL A 3 -2.91 -17.32 -10.98
N LEU A 4 -3.76 -17.02 -11.96
CA LEU A 4 -4.24 -15.67 -12.25
C LEU A 4 -4.96 -15.03 -11.06
N ALA A 5 -5.78 -15.78 -10.32
CA ALA A 5 -6.48 -15.29 -9.15
C ALA A 5 -5.51 -14.95 -8.01
N ALA A 6 -4.47 -15.77 -7.81
CA ALA A 6 -3.44 -15.50 -6.82
C ALA A 6 -2.65 -14.21 -7.14
N ILE A 7 -2.29 -14.03 -8.42
CA ILE A 7 -1.61 -12.80 -8.89
C ILE A 7 -2.52 -11.58 -8.69
N ALA A 8 -3.81 -11.69 -9.01
CA ALA A 8 -4.76 -10.60 -8.83
C ALA A 8 -4.91 -10.20 -7.37
N VAL A 9 -5.04 -11.16 -6.46
CA VAL A 9 -5.10 -10.89 -5.01
C VAL A 9 -3.82 -10.23 -4.53
N LEU A 10 -2.65 -10.75 -4.94
CA LEU A 10 -1.37 -10.16 -4.57
C LEU A 10 -1.25 -8.71 -5.07
N ALA A 11 -1.64 -8.44 -6.31
CA ALA A 11 -1.63 -7.10 -6.88
C ALA A 11 -2.49 -6.12 -6.06
N VAL A 12 -3.70 -6.53 -5.66
CA VAL A 12 -4.58 -5.72 -4.82
C VAL A 12 -3.97 -5.47 -3.44
N LEU A 13 -3.40 -6.50 -2.80
CA LEU A 13 -2.76 -6.36 -1.49
C LEU A 13 -1.59 -5.38 -1.52
N ILE A 14 -0.80 -5.39 -2.59
CA ILE A 14 0.32 -4.46 -2.77
C ILE A 14 -0.21 -3.03 -2.94
N ILE A 15 -1.25 -2.82 -3.76
CA ILE A 15 -1.84 -1.49 -3.94
C ILE A 15 -2.34 -0.93 -2.61
N VAL A 16 -3.04 -1.74 -1.82
CA VAL A 16 -3.54 -1.34 -0.50
C VAL A 16 -2.39 -1.05 0.47
N HIS A 17 -1.32 -1.86 0.44
CA HIS A 17 -0.12 -1.68 1.25
C HIS A 17 0.56 -0.34 0.98
N GLU A 18 0.89 -0.06 -0.28
CA GLU A 18 1.55 1.19 -0.67
C GLU A 18 0.65 2.40 -0.39
N LEU A 19 -0.67 2.27 -0.61
CA LEU A 19 -1.63 3.30 -0.27
C LEU A 19 -1.65 3.61 1.23
N GLY A 20 -1.43 2.61 2.08
CA GLY A 20 -1.27 2.78 3.53
C GLY A 20 -0.09 3.71 3.87
N HIS A 21 1.10 3.43 3.33
CA HIS A 21 2.28 4.28 3.50
C HIS A 21 2.04 5.71 2.99
N PHE A 22 1.50 5.83 1.78
CA PHE A 22 1.21 7.11 1.15
C PHE A 22 0.24 7.95 1.99
N THR A 23 -0.86 7.35 2.44
CA THR A 23 -1.89 8.03 3.22
C THR A 23 -1.34 8.46 4.57
N ALA A 24 -0.60 7.59 5.27
CA ALA A 24 0.00 7.93 6.56
C ALA A 24 1.04 9.05 6.46
N ALA A 25 1.83 9.09 5.39
CA ALA A 25 2.77 10.19 5.14
C ALA A 25 2.01 11.50 4.89
N ARG A 26 0.98 11.47 4.03
CA ARG A 26 0.16 12.66 3.71
C ARG A 26 -0.59 13.21 4.92
N LEU A 27 -1.13 12.35 5.78
CA LEU A 27 -1.81 12.78 7.01
C LEU A 27 -0.86 13.46 8.01
N GLN A 28 0.42 13.10 7.98
CA GLN A 28 1.47 13.70 8.80
C GLN A 28 2.16 14.88 8.09
N ASN A 29 1.62 15.35 6.96
CA ASN A 29 2.19 16.41 6.12
C ASN A 29 3.64 16.12 5.70
N ILE A 30 4.00 14.85 5.49
CA ILE A 30 5.32 14.43 5.04
C ILE A 30 5.34 14.49 3.51
N HIS A 31 6.44 15.02 2.94
CA HIS A 31 6.60 15.09 1.49
C HIS A 31 6.79 13.71 0.88
N VAL A 32 6.04 13.45 -0.20
CA VAL A 32 6.12 12.21 -0.98
C VAL A 32 6.30 12.59 -2.45
N ASN A 33 7.46 12.29 -3.03
CA ASN A 33 7.77 12.70 -4.40
C ASN A 33 7.29 11.67 -5.44
N ARG A 34 7.21 10.38 -5.09
CA ARG A 34 6.85 9.31 -6.02
C ARG A 34 5.91 8.30 -5.37
N PHE A 35 4.89 7.90 -6.10
CA PHE A 35 4.01 6.79 -5.76
C PHE A 35 3.93 5.87 -6.98
N SER A 36 4.58 4.71 -6.90
CA SER A 36 4.67 3.78 -8.02
C SER A 36 3.98 2.47 -7.68
N ILE A 37 3.07 2.04 -8.54
CA ILE A 37 2.47 0.71 -8.49
C ILE A 37 3.13 -0.15 -9.56
N GLY A 38 3.67 -1.28 -9.14
CA GLY A 38 4.33 -2.26 -9.98
C GLY A 38 5.85 -2.09 -10.10
N PHE A 39 6.44 -2.96 -10.92
CA PHE A 39 7.84 -2.95 -11.32
C PHE A 39 7.99 -2.95 -12.85
N GLY A 40 9.23 -2.67 -13.31
CA GLY A 40 9.58 -2.69 -14.72
C GLY A 40 9.28 -1.38 -15.45
N PRO A 41 9.01 -1.44 -16.78
CA PRO A 41 8.79 -0.24 -17.59
C PRO A 41 7.52 0.48 -17.15
N ILE A 42 7.58 1.81 -17.17
CA ILE A 42 6.45 2.68 -16.84
C ILE A 42 5.48 2.62 -18.01
N LEU A 43 4.24 2.21 -17.73
CA LEU A 43 3.16 2.20 -18.71
C LEU A 43 2.44 3.55 -18.73
N LEU A 44 2.18 4.09 -17.54
CA LEU A 44 1.51 5.37 -17.36
C LEU A 44 2.26 6.15 -16.29
N LYS A 45 2.46 7.44 -16.55
CA LYS A 45 3.06 8.39 -15.62
C LYS A 45 2.18 9.63 -15.57
N TYR A 46 1.90 10.10 -14.37
CA TYR A 46 1.13 11.30 -14.12
C TYR A 46 1.86 12.15 -13.07
N GLN A 47 2.26 13.36 -13.44
CA GLN A 47 2.85 14.31 -12.51
C GLN A 47 1.73 15.08 -11.81
N GLY A 48 1.51 14.81 -10.53
CA GLY A 48 0.64 15.63 -9.68
C GLY A 48 1.33 16.91 -9.23
N ALA A 49 0.68 17.66 -8.34
CA ALA A 49 1.23 18.91 -7.80
C ALA A 49 2.54 18.68 -7.02
N GLU A 50 2.60 17.61 -6.23
CA GLU A 50 3.74 17.30 -5.35
C GLU A 50 4.24 15.85 -5.49
N THR A 51 3.42 14.96 -6.07
CA THR A 51 3.73 13.52 -6.19
C THR A 51 3.61 13.09 -7.63
N GLU A 52 4.63 12.38 -8.12
CA GLU A 52 4.61 11.63 -9.35
C GLU A 52 3.92 10.28 -9.14
N TYR A 53 2.83 10.04 -9.85
CA TYR A 53 2.13 8.76 -9.87
C TYR A 53 2.57 7.95 -11.08
N ALA A 54 3.07 6.73 -10.86
CA ALA A 54 3.52 5.85 -11.93
C ALA A 54 2.83 4.48 -11.84
N LEU A 55 2.35 3.97 -12.97
CA LEU A 55 1.88 2.61 -13.12
C LEU A 55 2.83 1.85 -14.04
N ARG A 56 3.37 0.73 -13.56
CA ARG A 56 4.35 -0.10 -14.26
C ARG A 56 3.76 -1.43 -14.68
N ALA A 57 4.42 -2.09 -15.63
CA ALA A 57 3.89 -3.27 -16.31
C ALA A 57 3.66 -4.49 -15.41
N PHE A 58 4.50 -4.68 -14.39
CA PHE A 58 4.40 -5.86 -13.51
C PHE A 58 3.77 -5.50 -12.17
N PRO A 59 2.60 -6.04 -11.80
CA PRO A 59 1.89 -5.67 -10.56
C PRO A 59 2.45 -6.38 -9.31
N LEU A 60 3.70 -6.87 -9.37
CA LEU A 60 4.32 -7.69 -8.32
C LEU A 60 5.07 -6.87 -7.26
N GLY A 61 4.80 -5.57 -7.16
CA GLY A 61 5.28 -4.71 -6.10
C GLY A 61 4.89 -3.25 -6.31
N GLY A 62 5.56 -2.36 -5.61
CA GLY A 62 5.34 -0.93 -5.64
C GLY A 62 6.29 -0.25 -4.68
N PHE A 63 6.30 1.08 -4.67
CA PHE A 63 7.03 1.83 -3.66
C PHE A 63 6.50 3.25 -3.52
N VAL A 64 6.66 3.79 -2.31
CA VAL A 64 6.50 5.21 -1.99
C VAL A 64 7.89 5.83 -1.86
N GLY A 65 8.19 6.80 -2.72
CA GLY A 65 9.44 7.56 -2.71
C GLY A 65 9.32 8.81 -1.86
N PHE A 66 10.34 9.05 -1.06
CA PHE A 66 10.52 10.27 -0.27
C PHE A 66 11.66 11.09 -0.86
N PRO A 67 11.59 12.43 -0.85
CA PRO A 67 12.63 13.31 -1.40
C PRO A 67 13.89 13.40 -0.52
N ASP A 68 14.03 12.57 0.51
CA ASP A 68 15.14 12.62 1.46
C ASP A 68 16.51 12.51 0.74
N ASP A 69 16.65 11.63 -0.25
CA ASP A 69 17.94 11.38 -0.93
C ASP A 69 17.97 11.87 -2.38
N ASP A 70 17.07 12.77 -2.77
CA ASP A 70 17.02 13.32 -4.13
C ASP A 70 17.94 14.56 -4.24
N PRO A 71 19.11 14.48 -4.92
CA PRO A 71 20.03 15.61 -5.03
C PRO A 71 19.47 16.76 -5.88
N ASP A 72 18.44 16.49 -6.70
CA ASP A 72 17.78 17.47 -7.56
C ASP A 72 16.48 18.02 -6.92
N SER A 73 16.23 17.72 -5.65
CA SER A 73 15.08 18.24 -4.89
C SER A 73 15.26 19.71 -4.53
N ASP A 74 14.28 20.55 -4.87
CA ASP A 74 14.18 21.96 -4.43
C ASP A 74 13.87 22.12 -2.93
N ILE A 75 13.61 21.02 -2.21
CA ILE A 75 13.26 21.01 -0.78
C ILE A 75 14.54 21.10 0.07
N PRO A 76 14.65 22.06 1.01
CA PRO A 76 15.79 22.16 1.91
C PRO A 76 16.02 20.87 2.72
N PRO A 77 17.26 20.41 2.91
CA PRO A 77 17.55 19.19 3.68
C PRO A 77 17.09 19.22 5.14
N ASP A 78 16.92 20.42 5.71
CA ASP A 78 16.48 20.67 7.10
C ASP A 78 14.97 20.87 7.21
N ASP A 79 14.21 20.63 6.14
CA ASP A 79 12.76 20.79 6.17
C ASP A 79 12.13 19.77 7.15
N PRO A 80 11.28 20.22 8.10
CA PRO A 80 10.71 19.36 9.13
C PRO A 80 9.71 18.32 8.57
N ASN A 81 9.22 18.52 7.34
CA ASN A 81 8.29 17.64 6.64
C ASN A 81 8.99 16.56 5.80
N LEU A 82 10.33 16.49 5.84
CA LEU A 82 11.09 15.34 5.34
C LEU A 82 10.96 14.15 6.28
N LEU A 83 10.84 12.93 5.73
CA LEU A 83 10.63 11.73 6.55
C LEU A 83 11.82 11.51 7.48
N ARG A 84 13.06 11.75 7.03
CA ARG A 84 14.26 11.66 7.87
C ARG A 84 14.28 12.62 9.06
N ASN A 85 13.67 13.80 8.94
CA ASN A 85 13.71 14.85 9.96
C ASN A 85 12.56 14.71 10.97
N ARG A 86 11.60 13.82 10.71
CA ARG A 86 10.49 13.54 11.62
C ARG A 86 10.94 12.71 12.84
N PRO A 87 10.25 12.86 13.98
CA PRO A 87 10.43 11.99 15.13
C PRO A 87 10.31 10.51 14.77
N ILE A 88 10.99 9.66 15.55
CA ILE A 88 11.03 8.21 15.30
C ILE A 88 9.63 7.59 15.29
N LEU A 89 8.72 8.09 16.13
CA LEU A 89 7.34 7.60 16.19
C LEU A 89 6.57 7.86 14.90
N ASP A 90 6.67 9.07 14.37
CA ASP A 90 6.02 9.48 13.12
C ASP A 90 6.53 8.64 11.94
N ARG A 91 7.85 8.43 11.88
CA ARG A 91 8.49 7.55 10.90
C ARG A 91 8.01 6.11 11.06
N ALA A 92 7.93 5.60 12.28
CA ALA A 92 7.44 4.26 12.55
C ALA A 92 5.96 4.11 12.14
N ILE A 93 5.12 5.13 12.32
CA ILE A 93 3.73 5.14 11.85
C ILE A 93 3.71 5.01 10.33
N VAL A 94 4.46 5.83 9.60
CA VAL A 94 4.51 5.74 8.12
C VAL A 94 5.00 4.37 7.67
N ILE A 95 6.09 3.86 8.24
CA ILE A 95 6.70 2.56 7.86
C ILE A 95 5.81 1.37 8.24
N SER A 96 4.99 1.46 9.28
CA SER A 96 4.07 0.37 9.65
C SER A 96 2.70 0.49 8.97
N ALA A 97 2.35 1.66 8.42
CA ALA A 97 1.03 1.93 7.86
C ALA A 97 0.62 0.97 6.74
N GLY A 98 1.56 0.51 5.90
CA GLY A 98 1.24 -0.47 4.86
C GLY A 98 0.80 -1.82 5.42
N VAL A 99 1.43 -2.29 6.50
CA VAL A 99 1.02 -3.53 7.18
C VAL A 99 -0.35 -3.35 7.82
N ILE A 100 -0.54 -2.22 8.52
CA ILE A 100 -1.81 -1.88 9.17
C ILE A 100 -2.94 -1.78 8.13
N ALA A 101 -2.70 -1.16 6.98
CA ALA A 101 -3.67 -1.06 5.89
C ALA A 101 -4.10 -2.44 5.38
N ASN A 102 -3.16 -3.38 5.22
CA ASN A 102 -3.49 -4.75 4.83
C ASN A 102 -4.29 -5.50 5.90
N LEU A 103 -4.00 -5.30 7.18
CA LEU A 103 -4.78 -5.89 8.27
C LEU A 103 -6.22 -5.35 8.29
N ILE A 104 -6.38 -4.04 8.13
CA ILE A 104 -7.70 -3.40 8.02
C ILE A 104 -8.45 -3.94 6.81
N PHE A 105 -7.78 -4.04 5.66
CA PHE A 105 -8.37 -4.56 4.44
C PHE A 105 -8.79 -6.03 4.56
N ALA A 106 -7.95 -6.87 5.19
CA ALA A 106 -8.29 -8.26 5.46
C ALA A 106 -9.52 -8.39 6.38
N TYR A 107 -9.58 -7.58 7.44
CA TYR A 107 -10.73 -7.53 8.33
C TYR A 107 -12.00 -7.08 7.59
N PHE A 108 -11.90 -6.04 6.76
CA PHE A 108 -13.00 -5.55 5.93
C PHE A 108 -13.51 -6.65 4.98
N LEU A 109 -12.60 -7.36 4.30
CA LEU A 109 -12.97 -8.48 3.42
C LEU A 109 -13.70 -9.59 4.17
N LEU A 110 -13.21 -9.96 5.37
CA LEU A 110 -13.84 -10.98 6.20
C LEU A 110 -15.27 -10.59 6.58
N VAL A 111 -15.45 -9.37 7.08
CA VAL A 111 -16.78 -8.85 7.47
C VAL A 111 -17.72 -8.78 6.26
N SER A 112 -17.22 -8.28 5.12
CA SER A 112 -17.99 -8.21 3.89
C SER A 112 -18.41 -9.59 3.38
N GLN A 113 -17.54 -10.59 3.48
CA GLN A 113 -17.85 -11.96 3.07
C GLN A 113 -18.95 -12.55 3.96
N ILE A 114 -18.82 -12.42 5.29
CA ILE A 114 -19.83 -12.92 6.24
C ILE A 114 -21.18 -12.24 5.99
N ALA A 115 -21.19 -10.92 5.77
CA ALA A 115 -22.42 -10.15 5.56
C ALA A 115 -23.14 -10.49 4.25
N THR A 116 -22.42 -10.90 3.19
CA THR A 116 -22.99 -11.13 1.86
C THR A 116 -23.21 -12.60 1.51
N VAL A 117 -22.30 -13.48 1.95
CA VAL A 117 -22.31 -14.92 1.65
C VAL A 117 -22.82 -15.75 2.83
N GLY A 118 -22.75 -15.20 4.05
CA GLY A 118 -23.13 -15.91 5.28
C GLY A 118 -22.01 -16.78 5.85
N ILE A 119 -22.38 -17.61 6.83
CA ILE A 119 -21.47 -18.56 7.47
C ILE A 119 -21.55 -19.90 6.72
N PRO A 120 -20.42 -20.56 6.42
CA PRO A 120 -20.46 -21.88 5.80
C PRO A 120 -21.23 -22.86 6.69
N ASP A 121 -22.26 -23.49 6.12
CA ASP A 121 -23.00 -24.54 6.80
C ASP A 121 -22.20 -25.85 6.69
N PHE A 122 -21.61 -26.28 7.81
CA PHE A 122 -20.85 -27.51 7.86
C PHE A 122 -21.83 -28.68 7.99
N GLN A 123 -22.20 -29.27 6.85
CA GLN A 123 -22.96 -30.52 6.85
C GLN A 123 -22.09 -31.66 7.41
N TYR A 124 -22.17 -31.88 8.71
CA TYR A 124 -21.63 -33.08 9.34
C TYR A 124 -22.42 -34.28 8.83
N GLN A 125 -21.82 -35.08 7.95
CA GLN A 125 -22.37 -36.39 7.61
C GLN A 125 -22.25 -37.29 8.84
N PRO A 126 -23.36 -37.77 9.44
CA PRO A 126 -23.28 -38.74 10.51
C PRO A 126 -22.82 -40.07 9.90
N GLY A 127 -21.59 -40.51 10.18
CA GLY A 127 -21.23 -41.90 9.88
C GLY A 127 -19.81 -42.26 9.43
N VAL A 128 -18.76 -41.48 9.73
CA VAL A 128 -17.39 -42.02 9.64
C VAL A 128 -16.73 -41.94 11.02
N ALA A 129 -16.98 -42.98 11.82
CA ALA A 129 -16.15 -43.38 12.95
C ALA A 129 -15.25 -44.53 12.50
#